data_AF-A0A2V7JYC8-F1
#
_entry.id   AF-A0A2V7JYC8-F1
#
_cell.length_a   1.000
_cell.length_b   1.000
_cell.length_c   1.000
_cell.angle_alpha   90.00
_cell.angle_beta   90.00
_cell.angle_gamma   90.00
#
_symmetry.space_group_name_H-M   'P 1'
#
loop_
_entity.id
_entity.type
_entity.pdbx_description
1 polymer ?
#
loop_
_entity_poly.entity_id
_entity_poly.type
_entity_poly.pdbx_seq_one_letter_code
_entity_poly.pdbx_strand_id
1 'polypeptide(L)' 'MTGPDAVGLCFTCRWVRTVTNRRGSVFYRCARAETDPTYARYPALPMRTCPGYEEATPPGDPLHEGPERQS' A
#
# COMPACT_ATOMS: atom_id res chain seq x y z
N MET A 1 -1.11 -14.87 -4.24
CA MET A 1 -0.82 -14.48 -2.85
C MET A 1 -0.74 -12.97 -2.81
N THR A 2 -1.80 -12.31 -2.37
CA THR A 2 -2.06 -10.88 -2.68
C THR A 2 -2.46 -10.09 -1.42
N GLY A 3 -2.12 -10.63 -0.24
CA GLY A 3 -2.51 -10.08 1.06
C GLY A 3 -1.39 -9.26 1.74
N PRO A 4 -1.71 -8.60 2.86
CA PRO A 4 -0.79 -7.70 3.57
C PRO A 4 0.52 -8.38 3.99
N ASP A 5 0.49 -9.64 4.43
CA ASP A 5 1.74 -10.35 4.80
C ASP A 5 2.60 -10.72 3.58
N ALA A 6 1.97 -11.03 2.44
CA ALA A 6 2.67 -11.38 1.21
C ALA A 6 3.32 -10.16 0.53
N VAL A 7 2.77 -8.96 0.74
CA VAL A 7 3.22 -7.73 0.08
C VAL A 7 4.01 -6.82 1.04
N GLY A 8 3.71 -6.86 2.34
CA GLY A 8 4.33 -6.02 3.37
C GLY A 8 3.86 -4.56 3.31
N LEU A 9 4.76 -3.63 3.62
CA LEU A 9 4.47 -2.19 3.66
C LEU A 9 3.89 -1.66 2.36
N CYS A 10 4.29 -2.22 1.22
CA CYS A 10 3.75 -1.80 -0.08
C CYS A 10 2.23 -2.03 -0.20
N PHE A 11 1.61 -2.88 0.64
CA PHE A 11 0.18 -3.14 0.59
C PHE A 11 -0.68 -1.90 0.91
N THR A 12 -0.23 -1.09 1.87
CA THR A 12 -0.94 0.13 2.33
C THR A 12 -0.24 1.42 1.92
N CYS A 13 0.80 1.35 1.11
CA CYS A 13 1.58 2.52 0.72
C CYS A 13 0.83 3.38 -0.33
N ARG A 14 0.71 4.69 -0.14
CA ARG A 14 0.09 5.63 -1.10
C ARG A 14 0.74 5.63 -2.48
N TRP A 15 2.02 5.27 -2.53
CA TRP A 15 2.84 5.27 -3.75
C TRP A 15 2.74 3.96 -4.52
N VAL A 16 2.10 2.93 -3.96
CA VAL A 16 1.96 1.65 -4.66
C VAL A 16 1.00 1.79 -5.84
N ARG A 17 1.31 1.12 -6.94
CA ARG A 17 0.41 0.93 -8.06
C ARG A 17 0.32 -0.56 -8.36
N THR A 18 -0.91 -1.04 -8.46
CA THR A 18 -1.21 -2.44 -8.72
C THR A 18 -1.47 -2.63 -10.21
N VAL A 19 -0.80 -3.59 -10.82
CA VAL A 19 -0.96 -3.95 -12.23
C VAL A 19 -1.45 -5.38 -12.30
N THR A 20 -2.62 -5.58 -12.90
CA THR A 20 -3.22 -6.91 -13.08
C THR A 20 -3.10 -7.35 -14.53
N ASN A 21 -2.64 -8.59 -14.76
CA ASN A 21 -2.63 -9.17 -16.09
C ASN A 21 -3.91 -9.99 -16.34
N ARG A 22 -4.23 -10.27 -17.62
CA ARG A 22 -5.39 -11.07 -18.04
C ARG A 22 -5.46 -12.48 -17.43
N ARG A 23 -4.32 -13.02 -16.98
CA ARG A 23 -4.21 -14.32 -16.30
C ARG A 23 -4.48 -14.25 -14.79
N GLY A 24 -4.84 -13.09 -14.24
CA GLY A 24 -5.12 -12.89 -12.82
C GLY A 24 -3.90 -12.65 -11.95
N SER A 25 -2.70 -12.56 -12.52
CA SER A 25 -1.48 -12.19 -11.79
C SER A 25 -1.50 -10.72 -11.42
N VAL A 26 -1.15 -10.43 -10.18
CA VAL A 26 -1.13 -9.07 -9.60
C VAL A 26 0.32 -8.70 -9.32
N PHE A 27 0.76 -7.55 -9.85
CA PHE A 27 2.09 -7.01 -9.64
C PHE A 27 1.99 -5.67 -8.90
N TYR A 28 2.92 -5.43 -8.00
CA TYR A 28 3.03 -4.19 -7.24
C TYR A 28 4.25 -3.42 -7.72
N ARG A 29 4.06 -2.15 -8.08
CA ARG A 29 5.14 -1.25 -8.47
C ARG A 29 5.13 0.03 -7.65
N CYS A 30 6.30 0.62 -7.44
CA CYS A 30 6.45 1.90 -6.76
C CYS A 30 6.35 3.05 -7.77
N ALA A 31 5.44 4.00 -7.55
CA ALA A 31 5.34 5.21 -8.37
C ALA A 31 6.50 6.20 -8.12
N ARG A 32 7.11 6.22 -6.92
CA ARG A 32 8.28 7.08 -6.65
C ARG A 32 9.47 6.75 -7.55
N ALA A 33 9.59 5.49 -7.97
CA ALA A 33 10.63 5.06 -8.90
C ALA A 33 10.55 5.73 -10.29
N GLU A 34 9.45 6.43 -10.59
CA GLU A 34 9.29 7.17 -11.85
C GLU A 34 9.97 8.53 -11.80
N THR A 35 10.10 9.13 -10.62
CA THR A 35 10.73 10.45 -10.40
C THR A 35 12.07 10.35 -9.68
N ASP A 36 12.29 9.29 -8.91
CA ASP A 36 13.47 9.10 -8.08
C ASP A 36 14.00 7.65 -8.24
N PRO A 37 15.18 7.47 -8.88
CA PRO A 37 15.73 6.15 -9.17
C PRO A 37 16.27 5.41 -7.95
N THR A 38 16.32 6.03 -6.76
CA THR A 38 16.69 5.34 -5.51
C THR A 38 15.63 4.34 -5.07
N TYR A 39 14.39 4.50 -5.56
CA TYR A 39 13.30 3.57 -5.29
C TYR A 39 13.23 2.47 -6.36
N ALA A 40 13.09 1.21 -5.93
CA ALA A 40 12.89 0.10 -6.84
C ALA A 40 11.50 0.17 -7.51
N ARG A 41 11.47 0.20 -8.86
CA ARG A 41 10.21 0.18 -9.63
C ARG A 41 9.36 -1.04 -9.30
N TYR A 42 10.00 -2.20 -9.13
CA TYR A 42 9.37 -3.44 -8.69
C TYR A 42 10.07 -3.90 -7.40
N PRO A 43 9.52 -3.55 -6.22
CA PRO A 43 10.12 -3.94 -4.95
C PRO A 43 10.10 -5.46 -4.76
N ALA A 44 11.13 -6.00 -4.09
CA ALA A 44 11.11 -7.39 -3.65
C ALA A 44 10.04 -7.55 -2.56
N LEU A 45 9.15 -8.53 -2.74
CA LEU A 45 8.06 -8.80 -1.81
C LEU A 45 8.39 -10.02 -0.93
N PRO A 46 8.02 -10.01 0.36
CA PRO A 46 7.30 -8.93 1.06
C PRO A 46 8.22 -7.74 1.43
N MET A 47 7.77 -6.52 1.18
CA MET A 47 8.53 -5.31 1.50
C MET A 47 8.46 -5.04 3.01
N ARG A 48 9.49 -5.44 3.75
CA ARG A 48 9.54 -5.26 5.22
C ARG A 48 9.98 -3.85 5.65
N THR A 49 10.80 -3.18 4.84
CA THR A 49 11.35 -1.86 5.14
C THR A 49 11.37 -1.01 3.87
N CYS A 50 10.83 0.22 3.93
CA CYS A 50 10.88 1.15 2.80
C CYS A 50 11.10 2.58 3.32
N PRO A 51 12.19 3.27 2.93
CA PRO A 51 12.49 4.61 3.45
C PRO A 51 11.51 5.68 2.97
N GLY A 52 10.80 5.43 1.88
CA GLY A 52 9.76 6.33 1.35
C GLY A 52 8.35 5.78 1.52
N TYR A 53 8.13 4.90 2.51
CA TYR A 53 6.79 4.45 2.85
C TYR A 53 5.97 5.62 3.38
N GLU A 54 4.79 5.79 2.80
CA GLU A 54 3.77 6.71 3.30
C GLU A 54 2.47 5.94 3.27
N GLU A 55 1.84 5.78 4.42
CA GLU A 55 0.54 5.11 4.53
C GLU A 55 -0.49 5.90 3.72
N ALA A 56 -1.22 5.21 2.85
CA ALA A 56 -2.42 5.78 2.26
C ALA A 56 -3.40 5.95 3.43
N THR A 57 -3.70 7.19 3.82
CA THR A 57 -4.79 7.47 4.74
C THR A 57 -5.99 6.64 4.27
N PRO A 58 -6.47 5.67 5.06
CA PRO A 58 -7.73 5.03 4.73
C PRO A 58 -8.75 6.16 4.59
N PRO A 59 -9.60 6.16 3.54
CA PRO A 59 -10.65 7.18 3.43
C PRO A 59 -11.35 7.21 4.78
N GLY A 60 -11.23 8.35 5.46
CA GLY A 60 -11.41 8.44 6.91
C GLY A 60 -12.63 7.68 7.33
N ASP A 61 -12.46 6.70 8.21
CA ASP A 61 -13.57 5.90 8.71
C ASP A 61 -14.50 6.85 9.48
N PRO A 62 -15.67 7.23 8.95
CA PRO A 62 -16.56 8.13 9.65
C PRO A 62 -17.32 7.39 10.77
N LEU A 63 -16.88 6.20 11.19
CA LEU A 63 -17.55 5.39 12.21
C LEU A 63 -16.87 5.45 13.59
N HIS A 64 -15.81 6.25 13.77
CA HIS A 64 -15.30 6.59 15.11
C HIS A 64 -15.83 7.93 15.66
N GLU A 65 -16.80 8.55 15.01
CA GLU A 65 -17.68 9.51 15.70
C GLU A 65 -18.70 8.73 16.53
N GLY A 66 -18.23 8.22 17.68
CA GLY A 66 -19.13 7.76 18.72
C GLY A 66 -19.83 8.96 19.35
N PRO A 67 -21.17 8.97 19.44
CA PRO A 67 -21.81 9.70 20.52
C PRO A 67 -21.80 8.78 21.73
N GLU A 68 -20.96 9.12 22.70
CA GLU A 68 -21.31 9.07 24.11
C GLU A 68 -22.84 9.10 24.33
N ARG A 69 -23.46 7.94 24.58
CA ARG A 69 -24.81 7.90 25.14
C ARG A 69 -24.70 7.54 26.60
N GLN A 70 -24.62 8.60 27.40
CA GLN A 70 -24.92 8.59 28.82
C GLN A 70 -26.41 8.23 28.99
N SER A 71 -26.72 7.13 29.69
CA SER A 71 -27.98 6.90 30.43
C SER A 71 -27.82 5.68 31.33
#